data_AF-A0AB36M069-F1
#
_entry.id   AF-A0AB36M069-F1
#
_cell.length_a   1.000
_cell.length_b   1.000
_cell.length_c   1.000
_cell.angle_alpha   90.00
_cell.angle_beta   90.00
_cell.angle_gamma   90.00
#
_symmetry.space_group_name_H-M   'P 1'
#
loop_
_entity.id
_entity.type
_entity.pdbx_description
1 polymer ?
#
loop_
_entity_poly.entity_id
_entity_poly.type
_entity_poly.pdbx_seq_one_letter_code
_entity_poly.pdbx_strand_id
1 'polypeptide(L)'
;PLSVEDLSQNEQANQLFAQLIQEKHHIEQYQNKFDETKHQIQMLMKDAERATFANGSVTWKKSKDSISLDSKALLKLHPEMLEQFPQNKVGTRRFQIYTDD
;
A
#
# COMPACT_ATOMS: atom_id res chain seq x y z
N PRO A 1 -26.34 6.94 -3.53
CA PRO A 1 -25.86 8.08 -2.72
C PRO A 1 -25.07 7.59 -1.50
N LEU A 2 -23.91 8.20 -1.22
CA LEU A 2 -23.18 7.94 0.03
C LEU A 2 -23.97 8.56 1.20
N SER A 3 -24.04 7.86 2.33
CA SER A 3 -24.47 8.50 3.58
C SER A 3 -23.35 9.41 4.04
N VAL A 4 -23.68 10.67 4.32
CA VAL A 4 -22.71 11.70 4.73
C VAL A 4 -23.05 12.15 6.14
N GLU A 5 -22.04 12.17 7.01
CA GLU A 5 -22.10 12.77 8.35
C GLU A 5 -21.27 14.06 8.30
N ASP A 6 -21.87 15.20 8.69
CA ASP A 6 -21.18 16.48 8.74
C ASP A 6 -20.63 16.73 10.14
N LEU A 7 -19.31 16.62 10.29
CA LEU A 7 -18.59 16.85 11.54
C LEU A 7 -17.96 18.26 11.61
N SER A 8 -18.26 19.15 10.67
CA SER A 8 -17.63 20.48 10.58
C SER A 8 -17.82 21.34 11.85
N GLN A 9 -18.90 21.12 12.59
CA GLN A 9 -19.19 21.83 13.85
C GLN A 9 -18.67 21.10 15.11
N ASN A 10 -18.00 19.95 14.95
CA ASN A 10 -17.44 19.20 16.08
C ASN A 10 -15.95 19.56 16.25
N GLU A 11 -15.66 20.40 17.26
CA GLU A 11 -14.30 20.87 17.55
C GLU A 11 -13.29 19.74 17.74
N GLN A 12 -13.66 18.69 18.49
CA GLN A 12 -12.78 17.55 18.74
C GLN A 12 -12.50 16.77 17.45
N ALA A 13 -13.51 16.57 16.60
CA ALA A 13 -13.32 15.89 15.32
C ALA A 13 -12.40 16.69 14.38
N ASN A 14 -12.57 18.01 14.34
CA ASN A 14 -11.70 18.89 13.56
C ASN A 14 -10.24 18.86 14.05
N GLN A 15 -10.01 18.87 15.37
CA GLN A 15 -8.67 18.74 15.95
C GLN A 15 -8.01 17.40 15.59
N LEU A 16 -8.75 16.30 15.71
CA LEU A 16 -8.27 14.97 15.33
C LEU A 16 -7.95 14.88 13.84
N PHE A 17 -8.78 15.50 12.98
CA PHE A 17 -8.54 15.52 11.54
C PHE A 17 -7.29 16.32 11.18
N ALA A 18 -7.07 17.48 11.80
CA ALA A 18 -5.84 18.26 11.62
C ALA A 18 -4.59 17.49 12.05
N GLN A 19 -4.64 16.82 13.21
CA GLN A 19 -3.56 15.95 13.67
C GLN A 19 -3.29 14.81 12.67
N LEU A 20 -4.35 14.17 12.17
CA LEU A 20 -4.23 13.07 11.21
C LEU A 20 -3.57 13.50 9.90
N ILE A 21 -3.87 14.70 9.39
CA ILE A 21 -3.20 15.27 8.21
C ILE A 21 -1.70 15.45 8.50
N GLN A 22 -1.36 16.00 9.66
CA GLN A 22 0.05 16.21 10.05
C GLN A 22 0.81 14.88 10.19
N GLU A 23 0.21 13.87 10.82
CA GLU A 23 0.79 12.54 10.96
C GLU A 23 1.01 11.87 9.59
N LYS A 24 0.05 12.00 8.66
CA LYS A 24 0.21 11.53 7.28
C LYS A 24 1.42 12.17 6.61
N HIS A 25 1.58 13.48 6.76
CA HIS A 25 2.73 14.20 6.20
C HIS A 25 4.07 13.71 6.78
N HIS A 26 4.13 13.50 8.10
CA HIS A 26 5.32 12.93 8.73
C HIS A 26 5.63 11.52 8.18
N ILE A 27 4.63 10.65 8.03
CA ILE A 27 4.81 9.32 7.44
C ILE A 27 5.45 9.43 6.06
N GLU A 28 4.94 10.30 5.19
CA GLU A 28 5.48 10.50 3.84
C GLU A 28 6.94 10.97 3.88
N GLN A 29 7.27 11.93 4.75
CA GLN A 29 8.66 12.41 4.92
C GLN A 29 9.61 11.31 5.41
N TYR A 30 9.20 10.55 6.43
CA TYR A 30 10.03 9.47 6.98
C TYR A 30 10.14 8.30 6.00
N GLN A 31 9.09 8.02 5.22
CA GLN A 31 9.12 7.01 4.16
C GLN A 31 10.13 7.39 3.08
N ASN A 32 10.15 8.65 2.62
CA ASN A 32 11.14 9.11 1.64
C ASN A 32 12.58 8.93 2.15
N LYS A 33 12.87 9.36 3.39
CA LYS A 33 14.19 9.19 4.01
C LYS A 33 14.58 7.71 4.16
N PHE A 34 13.61 6.86 4.54
CA PHE A 34 13.81 5.43 4.63
C PHE A 34 14.17 4.83 3.28
N ASP A 35 13.42 5.19 2.23
CA ASP A 35 13.65 4.68 0.87
C ASP A 35 14.97 5.16 0.28
N GLU A 36 15.35 6.42 0.50
CA GLU A 36 16.67 6.94 0.14
C GLU A 36 17.80 6.13 0.81
N THR A 37 17.68 5.90 2.12
CA THR A 37 18.68 5.11 2.88
C THR A 37 18.73 3.67 2.38
N LYS A 38 17.58 3.06 2.13
CA LYS A 38 17.48 1.71 1.57
C LYS A 38 18.15 1.62 0.19
N HIS A 39 17.93 2.61 -0.67
CA HIS A 39 18.58 2.68 -1.98
C HIS A 39 20.11 2.77 -1.87
N GLN A 40 20.62 3.57 -0.94
CA GLN A 40 22.07 3.65 -0.69
C GLN A 40 22.64 2.30 -0.25
N ILE A 41 21.95 1.57 0.64
CA ILE A 41 22.35 0.22 1.03
C ILE A 41 22.35 -0.74 -0.16
N GLN A 42 21.32 -0.70 -1.02
CA GLN A 42 21.28 -1.53 -2.23
C GLN A 42 22.45 -1.22 -3.17
N MET A 43 22.81 0.04 -3.36
CA MET A 43 23.98 0.43 -4.18
C MET A 43 25.29 -0.14 -3.62
N LEU A 44 25.44 -0.15 -2.29
CA LEU A 44 26.61 -0.75 -1.63
C LEU A 44 26.65 -2.28 -1.76
N MET A 45 25.49 -2.94 -1.82
CA MET A 45 25.39 -4.39 -2.02
C MET A 45 25.89 -4.84 -3.39
N LYS A 46 25.86 -3.96 -4.41
CA LYS A 46 26.19 -4.30 -5.80
C LYS A 46 25.35 -5.52 -6.26
N ASP A 47 26.01 -6.58 -6.72
CA ASP A 47 25.37 -7.83 -7.17
C ASP A 47 25.13 -8.83 -6.03
N ALA A 48 25.47 -8.50 -4.78
CA ALA A 48 25.29 -9.41 -3.66
C ALA A 48 23.81 -9.48 -3.22
N GLU A 49 23.29 -10.70 -3.07
CA GLU A 49 21.92 -10.91 -2.58
C GLU A 49 21.77 -10.70 -1.06
N ARG A 50 22.88 -10.55 -0.32
CA ARG A 50 22.91 -10.35 1.13
C ARG A 50 24.08 -9.45 1.53
N ALA A 51 23.82 -8.54 2.46
CA ALA A 51 24.87 -7.80 3.18
C ALA A 51 24.69 -7.92 4.69
N THR A 52 25.80 -8.00 5.41
CA THR A 52 25.86 -8.08 6.87
C THR A 52 26.53 -6.83 7.41
N PHE A 53 26.00 -6.30 8.50
CA PHE A 53 26.45 -5.11 9.21
C PHE A 53 26.68 -5.46 10.68
N ALA A 54 27.28 -4.54 11.44
CA ALA A 54 27.53 -4.72 12.87
C ALA A 54 26.26 -5.12 13.66
N ASN A 55 25.10 -4.59 13.25
CA ASN A 55 23.84 -4.73 13.99
C ASN A 55 22.76 -5.54 13.23
N GLY A 56 23.11 -6.29 12.18
CA GLY A 56 22.13 -7.08 11.45
C GLY A 56 22.50 -7.39 10.00
N SER A 57 21.52 -7.76 9.20
CA SER A 57 21.73 -8.05 7.78
C SER A 57 20.48 -7.77 6.95
N VAL A 58 20.65 -7.54 5.66
CA VAL A 58 19.58 -7.38 4.68
C VAL A 58 19.74 -8.39 3.55
N THR A 59 18.63 -8.74 2.89
CA THR A 59 18.64 -9.56 1.68
C THR A 59 17.88 -8.87 0.56
N TRP A 60 18.42 -8.92 -0.65
CA TRP A 60 17.82 -8.35 -1.85
C TRP A 60 17.73 -9.45 -2.92
N LYS A 61 16.58 -10.10 -2.98
CA LYS A 61 16.31 -11.20 -3.93
C LYS A 61 15.27 -10.75 -4.93
N LYS A 62 15.55 -10.98 -6.22
CA LYS A 62 14.51 -10.89 -7.24
C LYS A 62 13.46 -11.97 -6.96
N SER A 63 12.19 -11.61 -6.92
CA SER A 63 11.11 -12.60 -6.88
C SER A 63 11.21 -13.51 -8.10
N LYS A 64 11.05 -14.82 -7.91
CA LYS A 64 10.99 -15.77 -9.03
C LYS A 64 9.85 -15.35 -9.96
N ASP A 65 10.08 -15.48 -11.26
CA ASP A 65 9.04 -15.26 -12.25
C ASP A 65 7.82 -16.11 -11.90
N SER A 66 6.65 -15.47 -11.77
CA SER A 66 5.39 -16.12 -11.46
C SER A 66 4.44 -15.95 -12.63
N ILE A 67 3.69 -17.01 -12.93
CA ILE A 67 2.59 -16.97 -13.89
C ILE A 67 1.33 -16.74 -13.06
N SER A 68 0.64 -15.63 -13.31
CA SER A 68 -0.68 -15.37 -12.75
C SER A 68 -1.76 -15.70 -13.79
N LEU A 69 -2.93 -16.11 -13.31
CA LEU A 69 -4.08 -16.32 -14.17
C LEU A 69 -4.59 -14.96 -14.65
N ASP A 70 -4.64 -14.74 -15.97
CA ASP A 70 -5.37 -13.61 -16.54
C ASP A 70 -6.87 -13.91 -16.50
N SER A 71 -7.47 -13.68 -15.33
CA SER A 71 -8.90 -13.91 -15.11
C SER A 71 -9.77 -13.08 -16.05
N LYS A 72 -9.30 -11.92 -16.54
CA LYS A 72 -10.08 -11.08 -17.47
C LYS A 72 -10.14 -11.72 -18.85
N ALA A 73 -9.00 -12.15 -19.38
CA ALA A 73 -8.94 -12.85 -20.65
C ALA A 73 -9.70 -14.18 -20.60
N LEU A 74 -9.55 -14.93 -19.50
CA LEU A 74 -10.26 -16.19 -19.28
C LEU A 74 -11.77 -15.99 -19.24
N LEU A 75 -12.29 -15.05 -18.45
CA LEU A 75 -13.72 -14.80 -18.36
C LEU A 75 -14.33 -14.21 -19.64
N LYS A 76 -13.52 -13.55 -20.48
CA LYS A 76 -13.95 -13.11 -21.82
C LYS A 76 -14.21 -14.29 -22.77
N LEU A 77 -13.40 -15.35 -22.66
CA LEU A 77 -13.54 -16.57 -23.47
C LEU A 77 -14.55 -17.56 -22.86
N HIS A 78 -14.60 -17.63 -21.54
CA HIS A 78 -15.37 -18.59 -20.74
C HIS A 78 -16.11 -17.89 -19.59
N PRO A 79 -17.20 -17.15 -19.88
CA PRO A 79 -17.95 -16.43 -18.85
C PRO A 79 -18.58 -17.36 -17.80
N GLU A 80 -18.90 -18.61 -18.17
CA GLU A 80 -19.48 -19.64 -17.30
C GLU A 80 -18.60 -20.00 -16.09
N MET A 81 -17.29 -19.74 -16.18
CA MET A 81 -16.34 -20.05 -15.12
C MET A 81 -16.59 -19.21 -13.87
N LEU A 82 -17.19 -18.02 -14.00
CA LEU A 82 -17.54 -17.19 -12.85
C LEU A 82 -18.65 -17.83 -11.99
N GLU A 83 -19.60 -18.50 -12.64
CA GLU A 83 -20.73 -19.16 -11.95
C GLU A 83 -20.28 -20.48 -11.30
N GLN A 84 -19.36 -21.20 -11.95
CA GLN A 84 -18.85 -22.48 -11.45
C GLN A 84 -17.85 -22.31 -10.29
N PHE A 85 -17.08 -21.21 -10.29
CA PHE A 85 -16.03 -20.97 -9.30
C PHE A 85 -16.11 -19.56 -8.69
N PRO A 86 -17.22 -19.19 -8.04
CA PRO A 86 -17.35 -17.86 -7.45
C PRO A 86 -16.44 -17.72 -6.23
N GLN A 87 -15.55 -16.74 -6.26
CA GLN A 87 -14.83 -16.31 -5.08
C GLN A 87 -15.52 -15.09 -4.46
N ASN A 88 -16.24 -15.31 -3.37
CA ASN A 88 -16.87 -14.24 -2.61
C ASN A 88 -15.81 -13.39 -1.91
N LYS A 89 -15.69 -12.12 -2.30
CA LYS A 89 -14.87 -11.13 -1.62
C LYS A 89 -15.77 -10.18 -0.85
N VAL A 90 -15.68 -10.22 0.47
CA VAL A 90 -16.40 -9.28 1.33
C VAL A 90 -15.80 -7.88 1.11
N GLY A 91 -16.67 -6.89 0.90
CA GLY A 91 -16.24 -5.51 0.76
C GLY A 91 -15.53 -5.02 2.01
N THR A 92 -14.38 -4.36 1.85
CA THR A 92 -13.65 -3.74 2.95
C THR A 92 -13.88 -2.23 2.94
N ARG A 93 -13.95 -1.62 4.12
CA ARG A 93 -13.99 -0.16 4.24
C ARG A 93 -12.61 0.39 3.90
N ARG A 94 -12.57 1.42 3.06
CA ARG A 94 -11.34 2.17 2.75
C ARG A 94 -11.38 3.49 3.49
N PHE A 95 -10.33 3.77 4.26
CA PHE A 95 -10.13 5.07 4.88
C PHE A 95 -9.29 5.93 3.92
N GLN A 96 -9.85 7.02 3.41
CA GLN A 96 -9.18 7.92 2.47
C GLN A 96 -9.27 9.34 3.02
N ILE A 97 -8.16 10.06 2.98
CA ILE A 97 -8.05 11.44 3.46
C ILE A 97 -8.04 12.33 2.22
N TYR A 98 -8.96 13.28 2.19
CA TYR A 98 -9.03 14.35 1.20
C TYR A 98 -8.82 15.67 1.94
N THR A 99 -7.89 16.49 1.47
CA THR A 99 -7.73 17.88 1.91
C THR A 99 -8.21 18.79 0.78
N ASP A 100 -8.71 19.97 1.09
CA ASP A 100 -9.23 20.93 0.10
C ASP A 100 -8.10 21.72 -0.61
N ASP A 101 -6.86 21.22 -0.59
CA ASP A 101 -5.66 21.84 -1.18
C ASP A 101 -5.61 21.73 -2.72
#